data_AF-A0A0B7AUP6-F1
#
_entry.id   AF-A0A0B7AUP6-F1
#
_cell.length_a   1.000
_cell.length_b   1.000
_cell.length_c   1.000
_cell.angle_alpha   90.00
_cell.angle_beta   90.00
_cell.angle_gamma   90.00
#
_symmetry.space_group_name_H-M   'P 1'
#
loop_
_entity.id
_entity.type
_entity.pdbx_description
1 polymer ?
#
loop_
_entity_poly.entity_id
_entity_poly.type
_entity_poly.pdbx_seq_one_letter_code
_entity_poly.pdbx_strand_id
1 'polypeptide(L)'
;RSRYYNLHYLSLQGKGQYRHTSVYIIDALFLCGDDIRSLSFEKRQEKLQKFVKALRKTTRTDLIQLHMPEIFSMERVEQIFERLVMRVGKSSANKPRLCYKTDSGNFFCPTGMTIIQTVKEPWIRGHSKSTGLDYWYNIHNRRSVYECPADSIATARDCKLNSLHWSWTDGVKVHPDQKENGATGLLDKEKFMDHIHKIRQQ
;
A
#
# COMPACT_ATOMS: atom_id res chain seq x y z
N ARG A 1 -7.02 -12.02 -18.00
CA ARG A 1 -5.60 -11.60 -18.11
C ARG A 1 -5.28 -10.71 -16.91
N SER A 2 -4.94 -11.36 -15.80
CA SER A 2 -4.80 -10.76 -14.47
C SER A 2 -3.63 -9.79 -14.41
N ARG A 3 -3.84 -8.59 -13.85
CA ARG A 3 -2.86 -7.50 -13.80
C ARG A 3 -2.57 -7.11 -12.35
N TYR A 4 -1.28 -6.88 -12.09
CA TYR A 4 -0.69 -6.15 -10.97
C TYR A 4 -0.73 -6.81 -9.58
N TYR A 5 0.45 -7.21 -9.10
CA TYR A 5 0.72 -7.47 -7.69
C TYR A 5 1.19 -6.15 -7.08
N ASN A 6 0.41 -5.63 -6.14
CA ASN A 6 0.59 -4.30 -5.60
C ASN A 6 0.83 -4.32 -4.09
N LEU A 7 1.66 -3.37 -3.68
CA LEU A 7 2.00 -3.02 -2.33
C LEU A 7 1.30 -1.71 -1.96
N HIS A 8 0.49 -1.74 -0.88
CA HIS A 8 -0.38 -0.63 -0.46
C HIS A 8 0.12 0.10 0.77
N TYR A 9 0.06 1.43 0.79
CA TYR A 9 0.18 2.20 2.02
C TYR A 9 -0.90 3.27 2.13
N LEU A 10 -1.24 3.62 3.38
CA LEU A 10 -2.20 4.65 3.72
C LEU A 10 -1.49 5.98 4.01
N SER A 11 -1.98 7.07 3.42
CA SER A 11 -1.44 8.43 3.63
C SER A 11 -2.11 9.08 4.86
N LEU A 12 -1.30 9.65 5.75
CA LEU A 12 -1.72 10.15 7.07
C LEU A 12 -1.90 11.67 7.09
N GLN A 13 -2.96 12.15 7.75
CA GLN A 13 -3.00 13.52 8.26
C GLN A 13 -3.74 13.58 9.60
N GLY A 14 -3.10 14.13 10.64
CA GLY A 14 -3.69 14.33 11.97
C GLY A 14 -3.48 15.76 12.48
N LYS A 15 -4.56 16.41 12.94
CA LYS A 15 -4.52 17.67 13.72
C LYS A 15 -5.19 17.43 15.08
N GLY A 16 -4.43 17.57 16.18
CA GLY A 16 -4.95 17.73 17.55
C GLY A 16 -4.29 16.85 18.65
N GLN A 17 -3.66 17.54 19.62
CA GLN A 17 -2.89 17.10 20.83
C GLN A 17 -1.49 16.48 20.62
N TYR A 18 -0.55 16.86 21.51
CA TYR A 18 0.93 16.77 21.48
C TYR A 18 1.48 16.34 20.11
N ARG A 19 1.95 17.29 19.29
CA ARG A 19 2.47 17.05 17.92
C ARG A 19 3.69 16.12 17.97
N HIS A 20 3.44 14.82 18.05
CA HIS A 20 4.45 13.82 17.79
C HIS A 20 4.53 13.67 16.28
N THR A 21 5.40 14.47 15.68
CA THR A 21 5.66 14.41 14.25
C THR A 21 6.38 13.09 13.97
N SER A 22 5.74 12.24 13.17
CA SER A 22 6.31 10.99 12.68
C SER A 22 6.50 11.10 11.18
N VAL A 23 7.62 10.55 10.67
CA VAL A 23 7.91 10.53 9.24
C VAL A 23 7.75 9.11 8.73
N TYR A 24 6.90 8.95 7.71
CA TYR A 24 6.68 7.68 7.04
C TYR A 24 7.51 7.62 5.77
N ILE A 25 8.43 6.67 5.71
CA ILE A 25 9.31 6.46 4.55
C ILE A 25 8.72 5.33 3.70
N ILE A 26 8.41 5.65 2.44
CA ILE A 26 7.68 4.76 1.52
C ILE A 26 8.64 3.90 0.70
N ASP A 27 9.74 4.46 0.23
CA ASP A 27 10.75 3.78 -0.58
C ASP A 27 12.11 4.43 -0.35
N ALA A 28 13.18 3.73 -0.72
CA ALA A 28 14.54 4.21 -0.62
C ALA A 28 15.28 4.02 -1.95
N LEU A 29 15.99 5.08 -2.37
CA LEU A 29 16.81 5.07 -3.58
C LEU A 29 18.27 4.77 -3.25
N PHE A 30 18.76 5.37 -2.17
CA PHE A 30 20.12 5.20 -1.67
C PHE A 30 20.06 4.97 -0.16
N LEU A 31 20.83 4.01 0.36
CA LEU A 31 20.92 3.73 1.79
C LEU A 31 22.39 3.58 2.19
N CYS A 32 22.84 4.38 3.15
CA CYS A 32 24.22 4.30 3.69
C CYS A 32 25.34 4.36 2.63
N GLY A 33 25.12 5.04 1.50
CA GLY A 33 26.07 5.11 0.39
C GLY A 33 25.84 4.08 -0.72
N ASP A 34 25.00 3.07 -0.50
CA ASP A 34 24.64 2.08 -1.52
C ASP A 34 23.50 2.59 -2.42
N ASP A 35 23.68 2.49 -3.74
CA ASP A 35 22.60 2.64 -4.72
C ASP A 35 21.77 1.36 -4.81
N ILE A 36 20.49 1.46 -4.46
CA ILE A 36 19.56 0.32 -4.43
C ILE A 36 18.41 0.47 -5.44
N ARG A 37 18.47 1.47 -6.33
CA ARG A 37 17.38 1.81 -7.26
C ARG A 37 17.00 0.67 -8.22
N SER A 38 17.96 -0.19 -8.56
CA SER A 38 17.79 -1.32 -9.47
C SER A 38 17.21 -2.58 -8.82
N LEU A 39 17.19 -2.66 -7.48
CA LEU A 39 16.64 -3.81 -6.76
C LEU A 39 15.12 -3.86 -6.91
N SER A 40 14.51 -5.03 -6.73
CA SER A 40 13.04 -5.16 -6.67
C SER A 40 12.46 -4.34 -5.52
N PHE A 41 11.20 -3.96 -5.62
CA PHE A 41 10.52 -3.20 -4.56
C PHE A 41 10.65 -3.91 -3.21
N GLU A 42 10.40 -5.22 -3.16
CA GLU A 42 10.48 -6.03 -1.94
C GLU A 42 11.88 -5.99 -1.32
N LYS A 43 12.94 -6.06 -2.15
CA LYS A 43 14.33 -5.98 -1.66
C LYS A 43 14.68 -4.58 -1.15
N ARG A 44 14.18 -3.52 -1.78
CA ARG A 44 14.32 -2.15 -1.28
C ARG A 44 13.60 -1.96 0.05
N GLN A 45 12.37 -2.46 0.17
CA GLN A 45 11.60 -2.44 1.43
C GLN A 45 12.30 -3.23 2.55
N GLU A 46 12.84 -4.41 2.26
CA GLU A 46 13.58 -5.22 3.23
C GLU A 46 14.79 -4.47 3.79
N LYS A 47 15.56 -3.81 2.91
CA LYS A 47 16.71 -2.98 3.31
C LYS A 47 16.26 -1.74 4.09
N LEU A 48 15.22 -1.06 3.63
CA LEU A 48 14.66 0.11 4.31
C LEU A 48 14.14 -0.25 5.71
N GLN A 49 13.51 -1.41 5.88
CA GLN A 49 13.02 -1.88 7.17
C GLN A 49 14.16 -2.10 8.16
N LYS A 50 15.28 -2.68 7.72
CA LYS A 50 16.49 -2.83 8.54
C LYS A 50 17.04 -1.46 8.94
N PHE A 51 17.08 -0.51 8.01
CA PHE A 51 17.55 0.86 8.25
C PHE A 51 16.66 1.60 9.28
N VAL A 52 15.35 1.62 9.07
CA VAL A 52 14.39 2.27 9.99
C VAL A 52 14.46 1.64 11.38
N LYS A 53 14.54 0.30 11.47
CA LYS A 53 14.68 -0.41 12.74
C LYS A 53 15.98 -0.02 13.47
N ALA A 54 17.09 0.11 12.76
CA ALA A 54 18.37 0.51 13.35
C ALA A 54 18.38 1.95 13.88
N LEU A 55 17.64 2.85 13.23
CA LEU A 55 17.53 4.25 13.66
C LEU A 55 16.50 4.48 14.76
N ARG A 56 15.58 3.54 14.99
CA ARG A 56 14.51 3.68 15.97
C ARG A 56 15.06 3.57 17.41
N LYS A 57 15.15 4.71 18.10
CA LYS A 57 15.52 4.78 19.51
C LYS A 57 14.28 5.01 20.38
N THR A 58 13.79 3.96 21.04
CA THR A 58 12.57 4.00 21.87
C THR A 58 12.74 4.79 23.16
N THR A 59 13.97 5.01 23.61
CA THR A 59 14.30 5.77 24.84
C THR A 59 14.38 7.28 24.63
N ARG A 60 14.34 7.74 23.37
CA ARG A 60 14.49 9.16 22.99
C ARG A 60 13.21 9.66 22.32
N THR A 61 12.32 10.22 23.13
CA THR A 61 11.02 10.78 22.70
C THR A 61 11.13 12.18 22.10
N ASP A 62 12.29 12.82 22.23
CA ASP A 62 12.62 14.12 21.64
C ASP A 62 12.91 14.05 20.13
N LEU A 63 13.25 12.86 19.62
CA LEU A 63 13.56 12.65 18.21
C LEU A 63 12.31 12.26 17.41
N ILE A 64 12.22 12.79 16.19
CA ILE A 64 11.22 12.37 15.21
C ILE A 64 11.42 10.88 14.90
N GLN A 65 10.37 10.10 15.11
CA GLN A 65 10.40 8.67 14.86
C GLN A 65 10.16 8.40 13.37
N LEU A 66 11.00 7.55 12.80
CA LEU A 66 10.84 7.03 11.45
C LEU A 66 9.96 5.79 11.47
N HIS A 67 9.01 5.73 10.55
CA HIS A 67 8.11 4.61 10.36
C HIS A 67 8.11 4.17 8.92
N MET A 68 7.82 2.89 8.70
CA MET A 68 7.39 2.42 7.40
C MET A 68 5.88 2.22 7.44
N PRO A 69 5.17 2.56 6.36
CA PRO A 69 3.79 2.16 6.27
C PRO A 69 3.67 0.63 6.22
N GLU A 70 2.54 0.13 6.71
CA GLU A 70 2.16 -1.26 6.49
C GLU A 70 1.93 -1.48 5.00
N ILE A 71 2.43 -2.61 4.48
CA ILE A 71 2.37 -2.91 3.06
C ILE A 71 1.64 -4.24 2.80
N PHE A 72 0.60 -4.17 1.98
CA PHE A 72 -0.29 -5.29 1.69
C PHE A 72 -0.08 -5.81 0.29
N SER A 73 -0.04 -7.13 0.12
CA SER A 73 -0.26 -7.76 -1.19
C SER A 73 -1.70 -7.52 -1.65
N MET A 74 -1.92 -7.38 -2.97
CA MET A 74 -3.25 -7.31 -3.57
C MET A 74 -4.18 -8.45 -3.16
N GLU A 75 -3.62 -9.63 -2.86
CA GLU A 75 -4.39 -10.79 -2.39
C GLU A 75 -5.06 -10.52 -1.03
N ARG A 76 -4.48 -9.63 -0.23
CA ARG A 76 -4.92 -9.28 1.13
C ARG A 76 -5.52 -7.88 1.23
N VAL A 77 -5.87 -7.25 0.10
CA VAL A 77 -6.41 -5.88 0.08
C VAL A 77 -7.68 -5.72 0.92
N GLU A 78 -8.47 -6.80 1.08
CA GLU A 78 -9.68 -6.84 1.93
C GLU A 78 -9.38 -6.47 3.39
N GLN A 79 -8.22 -6.89 3.89
CA GLN A 79 -7.79 -6.64 5.27
C GLN A 79 -7.58 -5.15 5.57
N ILE A 80 -7.32 -4.33 4.54
CA ILE A 80 -7.23 -2.88 4.70
C ILE A 80 -8.59 -2.34 5.11
N PHE A 81 -9.67 -2.77 4.45
CA PHE A 81 -11.02 -2.29 4.72
C PHE A 81 -11.60 -2.83 6.02
N GLU A 82 -11.23 -4.04 6.45
CA GLU A 82 -11.63 -4.62 7.74
C GLU A 82 -11.09 -3.82 8.93
N ARG A 83 -9.96 -3.14 8.75
CA ARG A 83 -9.31 -2.30 9.78
C ARG A 83 -9.80 -0.85 9.79
N LEU A 84 -10.66 -0.48 8.82
CA LEU A 84 -11.29 0.84 8.80
C LEU A 84 -12.43 0.91 9.81
N VAL A 85 -12.52 2.04 10.50
CA VAL A 85 -13.58 2.31 11.47
C VAL A 85 -13.97 3.78 11.43
N MET A 86 -15.26 4.07 11.60
CA MET A 86 -15.73 5.45 11.78
C MET A 86 -15.58 5.84 13.26
N ARG A 87 -14.82 6.91 13.54
CA ARG A 87 -14.66 7.43 14.91
C ARG A 87 -14.94 8.92 15.00
N VAL A 88 -15.64 9.30 16.06
CA VAL A 88 -15.75 10.70 16.48
C VAL A 88 -14.55 11.02 17.36
N GLY A 89 -13.68 11.91 16.90
CA GLY A 89 -12.55 12.39 17.67
C GLY A 89 -12.96 13.57 18.57
N LYS A 90 -12.26 13.78 19.68
CA LYS A 90 -12.52 14.92 20.59
C LYS A 90 -12.48 16.28 19.88
N SER A 91 -11.70 16.41 18.80
CA SER A 91 -11.55 17.63 18.01
C SER A 91 -12.42 17.66 16.73
N SER A 92 -13.23 16.64 16.44
CA SER A 92 -13.91 16.52 15.15
C SER A 92 -15.29 17.17 15.09
N ALA A 93 -15.62 18.09 16.00
CA ALA A 93 -16.93 18.76 16.07
C ALA A 93 -18.11 17.78 15.98
N ASN A 94 -18.00 16.64 16.67
CA ASN A 94 -18.95 15.51 16.64
C ASN A 94 -19.18 14.87 15.26
N LYS A 95 -18.35 15.16 14.24
CA LYS A 95 -18.39 14.49 12.95
C LYS A 95 -17.53 13.23 12.97
N PRO A 96 -18.09 12.04 12.66
CA PRO A 96 -17.30 10.82 12.47
C PRO A 96 -16.30 10.99 11.34
N ARG A 97 -15.06 10.54 11.53
CA ARG A 97 -14.03 10.46 10.50
C ARG A 97 -13.64 9.02 10.26
N LEU A 98 -13.28 8.72 9.02
CA LEU A 98 -12.68 7.44 8.67
C LEU A 98 -11.30 7.35 9.35
N CYS A 99 -11.11 6.29 10.13
CA CYS A 99 -9.88 5.99 10.82
C CYS A 99 -9.43 4.57 10.47
N TYR A 100 -8.13 4.35 10.44
CA TYR A 100 -7.53 3.03 10.29
C TYR A 100 -6.93 2.59 11.63
N LYS A 101 -7.26 1.37 12.06
CA LYS A 101 -6.72 0.77 13.28
C LYS A 101 -5.45 -0.02 12.94
N THR A 102 -4.33 0.39 13.54
CA THR A 102 -3.06 -0.36 13.46
C THR A 102 -3.05 -1.55 14.43
N ASP A 103 -2.18 -2.53 14.18
CA ASP A 103 -1.98 -3.67 15.10
C ASP A 103 -1.54 -3.23 16.51
N SER A 104 -0.87 -2.09 16.63
CA SER A 104 -0.47 -1.51 17.91
C SER A 104 -1.63 -0.88 18.71
N GLY A 105 -2.86 -0.90 18.18
CA GLY A 105 -4.03 -0.27 18.79
C GLY A 105 -4.13 1.24 18.55
N ASN A 106 -3.14 1.85 17.87
CA ASN A 106 -3.17 3.25 17.46
C ASN A 106 -4.10 3.46 16.26
N PHE A 107 -4.64 4.67 16.15
CA PHE A 107 -5.52 5.08 15.06
C PHE A 107 -4.95 6.27 14.31
N PHE A 108 -5.20 6.31 13.00
CA PHE A 108 -4.92 7.48 12.18
C PHE A 108 -6.03 7.69 11.15
N CYS A 109 -6.14 8.89 10.57
CA CYS A 109 -7.10 9.17 9.49
C CYS A 109 -6.42 8.95 8.12
N PRO A 110 -6.71 7.85 7.41
CA PRO A 110 -6.21 7.65 6.06
C PRO A 110 -6.86 8.63 5.08
N THR A 111 -6.09 9.09 4.10
CA THR A 111 -6.58 9.94 2.99
C THR A 111 -6.78 9.18 1.67
N GLY A 112 -6.34 7.93 1.61
CA GLY A 112 -6.40 7.10 0.41
C GLY A 112 -5.41 5.95 0.45
N MET A 113 -5.36 5.21 -0.66
CA MET A 113 -4.50 4.06 -0.86
C MET A 113 -3.66 4.22 -2.12
N THR A 114 -2.38 3.91 -2.03
CA THR A 114 -1.49 3.85 -3.19
C THR A 114 -1.33 2.40 -3.64
N ILE A 115 -1.24 2.19 -4.94
CA ILE A 115 -1.09 0.91 -5.63
C ILE A 115 0.22 0.98 -6.39
N ILE A 116 1.18 0.12 -6.06
CA ILE A 116 2.52 0.14 -6.65
C ILE A 116 2.74 -1.10 -7.50
N GLN A 117 3.01 -0.91 -8.79
CA GLN A 117 3.40 -1.99 -9.69
C GLN A 117 4.85 -2.42 -9.43
N THR A 118 5.06 -3.70 -9.07
CA THR A 118 6.39 -4.27 -8.79
C THR A 118 6.98 -5.11 -9.91
N VAL A 119 6.20 -5.38 -10.96
CA VAL A 119 6.60 -6.19 -12.12
C VAL A 119 6.45 -5.36 -13.39
N LYS A 120 7.48 -5.34 -14.23
CA LYS A 120 7.49 -4.65 -15.52
C LYS A 120 6.71 -5.40 -16.58
N GLU A 121 6.03 -4.66 -17.46
CA GLU A 121 5.55 -5.22 -18.71
C GLU A 121 6.75 -5.71 -19.56
N PRO A 122 6.61 -6.80 -20.32
CA PRO A 122 5.40 -7.61 -20.58
C PRO A 122 5.15 -8.73 -19.57
N TRP A 123 5.84 -8.72 -18.42
CA TRP A 123 5.73 -9.76 -17.42
C TRP A 123 4.54 -9.55 -16.49
N ILE A 124 3.93 -10.66 -16.14
CA ILE A 124 2.86 -10.76 -15.16
C ILE A 124 3.31 -11.81 -14.15
N ARG A 125 3.44 -11.45 -12.88
CA ARG A 125 3.59 -12.45 -11.82
C ARG A 125 2.25 -13.16 -11.64
N GLY A 126 2.26 -14.40 -11.21
CA GLY A 126 1.08 -15.23 -10.99
C GLY A 126 1.36 -16.16 -9.82
N HIS A 127 0.34 -16.62 -9.11
CA HIS A 127 0.48 -17.69 -8.12
C HIS A 127 -0.18 -18.96 -8.65
N SER A 128 0.59 -20.06 -8.75
CA SER A 128 0.11 -21.32 -9.31
C SER A 128 -0.67 -22.11 -8.26
N LYS A 129 -1.94 -22.41 -8.55
CA LYS A 129 -2.79 -23.22 -7.64
C LYS A 129 -2.32 -24.67 -7.53
N SER A 130 -1.71 -25.23 -8.58
CA SER A 130 -1.29 -26.64 -8.61
C SER A 130 0.05 -26.86 -7.93
N THR A 131 0.99 -25.93 -8.08
CA THR A 131 2.34 -26.05 -7.50
C THR A 131 2.51 -25.25 -6.20
N GLY A 132 1.62 -24.29 -5.92
CA GLY A 132 1.77 -23.35 -4.81
C GLY A 132 2.93 -22.37 -4.98
N LEU A 133 3.52 -22.29 -6.18
CA LEU A 133 4.66 -21.43 -6.48
C LEU A 133 4.26 -20.22 -7.30
N ASP A 134 4.98 -19.13 -7.10
CA ASP A 134 4.88 -17.98 -7.99
C ASP A 134 5.52 -18.27 -9.35
N TYR A 135 4.92 -17.75 -10.41
CA TYR A 135 5.43 -17.81 -11.77
C TYR A 135 5.36 -16.44 -12.45
N TRP A 136 6.15 -16.26 -13.49
CA TRP A 136 6.18 -15.08 -14.34
C TRP A 136 5.74 -15.46 -15.74
N TYR A 137 4.61 -14.91 -16.17
CA TYR A 137 4.04 -15.08 -17.49
C TYR A 137 4.38 -13.87 -18.36
N ASN A 138 4.98 -14.10 -19.52
CA ASN A 138 5.25 -13.06 -20.50
C ASN A 138 4.11 -12.99 -21.52
N ILE A 139 3.43 -11.84 -21.61
CA ILE A 139 2.26 -11.70 -22.49
C ILE A 139 2.59 -11.70 -23.98
N HIS A 140 3.83 -11.37 -24.36
CA HIS A 140 4.23 -11.30 -25.75
C HIS A 140 4.50 -12.70 -26.32
N ASN A 141 5.31 -13.50 -25.63
CA ASN A 141 5.67 -14.85 -26.10
C ASN A 141 4.80 -15.96 -25.50
N ARG A 142 3.89 -15.62 -24.58
CA ARG A 142 2.95 -16.53 -23.90
C ARG A 142 3.63 -17.66 -23.11
N ARG A 143 4.85 -17.44 -22.61
CA ARG A 143 5.58 -18.42 -21.79
C ARG A 143 5.51 -18.06 -20.31
N SER A 144 5.41 -19.09 -19.47
CA SER A 144 5.54 -18.99 -18.02
C SER A 144 6.89 -19.54 -17.58
N VAL A 145 7.54 -18.88 -16.62
CA VAL A 145 8.76 -19.35 -15.95
C VAL A 145 8.58 -19.22 -14.44
N TYR A 146 9.21 -20.11 -13.66
CA TYR A 146 9.13 -20.08 -12.20
C TYR A 146 10.31 -19.35 -11.54
N GLU A 147 11.38 -19.13 -12.31
CA GLU A 147 12.48 -18.24 -11.91
C GLU A 147 12.14 -16.80 -12.28
N CYS A 148 12.39 -15.86 -11.36
CA CYS A 148 12.13 -14.44 -11.57
C CYS A 148 13.04 -13.87 -12.68
N PRO A 149 12.49 -13.45 -13.84
CA PRO A 149 13.30 -12.86 -14.90
C PRO A 149 13.84 -11.51 -14.48
N ALA A 150 15.12 -11.23 -14.76
CA ALA A 150 15.75 -9.97 -14.37
C ALA A 150 15.07 -8.73 -14.99
N ASP A 151 14.58 -8.86 -16.22
CA ASP A 151 13.86 -7.82 -16.95
C ASP A 151 12.40 -7.63 -16.47
N SER A 152 11.88 -8.56 -15.65
CA SER A 152 10.58 -8.41 -14.99
C SER A 152 10.61 -7.48 -13.78
N ILE A 153 11.79 -7.16 -13.24
CA ILE A 153 11.92 -6.40 -12.00
C ILE A 153 11.65 -4.91 -12.23
N ALA A 154 10.64 -4.36 -11.54
CA ALA A 154 10.37 -2.92 -11.52
C ALA A 154 11.40 -2.18 -10.65
N THR A 155 12.11 -1.23 -11.26
CA THR A 155 13.06 -0.36 -10.54
C THR A 155 12.29 0.67 -9.71
N ALA A 156 13.01 1.40 -8.85
CA ALA A 156 12.40 2.49 -8.09
C ALA A 156 11.71 3.55 -8.97
N ARG A 157 12.28 3.82 -10.15
CA ARG A 157 11.69 4.73 -11.13
C ARG A 157 10.37 4.17 -11.69
N ASP A 158 10.36 2.90 -12.09
CA ASP A 158 9.17 2.27 -12.66
C ASP A 158 8.03 2.21 -11.64
N CYS A 159 8.33 1.80 -10.40
CA CYS A 159 7.38 1.79 -9.31
C CYS A 159 6.77 3.18 -9.06
N LYS A 160 7.59 4.23 -9.12
CA LYS A 160 7.14 5.60 -8.88
C LYS A 160 6.29 6.15 -10.03
N LEU A 161 6.66 5.87 -11.27
CA LEU A 161 5.94 6.36 -12.45
C LEU A 161 4.62 5.64 -12.65
N ASN A 162 4.58 4.33 -12.36
CA ASN A 162 3.40 3.49 -12.58
C ASN A 162 2.53 3.34 -11.31
N SER A 163 2.82 4.09 -10.24
CA SER A 163 1.99 4.04 -9.03
C SER A 163 0.65 4.73 -9.27
N LEU A 164 -0.43 4.07 -8.88
CA LEU A 164 -1.78 4.64 -8.91
C LEU A 164 -2.19 5.02 -7.49
N HIS A 165 -2.73 6.22 -7.32
CA HIS A 165 -3.23 6.67 -6.02
C HIS A 165 -4.74 6.82 -6.07
N TRP A 166 -5.44 6.09 -5.21
CA TRP A 166 -6.88 6.19 -5.00
C TRP A 166 -7.15 7.00 -3.74
N SER A 167 -7.50 8.26 -3.92
CA SER A 167 -7.86 9.17 -2.83
C SER A 167 -9.27 8.90 -2.32
N TRP A 168 -9.43 8.88 -1.00
CA TRP A 168 -10.72 8.73 -0.32
C TRP A 168 -11.24 10.10 0.09
N THR A 169 -11.61 10.89 -0.91
CA THR A 169 -12.20 12.21 -0.75
C THR A 169 -13.69 12.12 -0.39
N ASP A 170 -14.30 13.25 -0.05
CA ASP A 170 -15.73 13.30 0.24
C ASP A 170 -16.56 12.72 -0.91
N GLY A 171 -17.39 11.72 -0.61
CA GLY A 171 -18.18 10.98 -1.60
C GLY A 171 -17.66 9.57 -1.91
N VAL A 172 -16.39 9.26 -1.61
CA VAL A 172 -15.85 7.89 -1.73
C VAL A 172 -16.27 7.05 -0.53
N LYS A 173 -17.15 6.07 -0.75
CA LYS A 173 -17.61 5.14 0.29
C LYS A 173 -16.72 3.90 0.34
N VAL A 174 -15.92 3.79 1.38
CA VAL A 174 -15.03 2.65 1.67
C VAL A 174 -15.36 1.91 2.97
N HIS A 175 -16.27 2.45 3.77
CA HIS A 175 -16.79 1.84 4.99
C HIS A 175 -18.32 2.00 5.03
N PRO A 176 -19.08 0.98 5.47
CA PRO A 176 -20.55 1.01 5.46
C PRO A 176 -21.15 2.18 6.24
N ASP A 177 -20.58 2.50 7.40
CA ASP A 177 -21.06 3.60 8.26
C ASP A 177 -20.62 5.01 7.78
N GLN A 178 -19.94 5.13 6.64
CA GLN A 178 -19.70 6.45 6.05
C GLN A 178 -21.00 7.03 5.53
N LYS A 179 -21.30 8.27 5.94
CA LYS A 179 -22.43 9.01 5.41
C LYS A 179 -22.24 9.22 3.90
N GLU A 180 -23.25 8.89 3.12
CA GLU A 180 -23.26 9.16 1.68
C GLU A 180 -23.34 10.67 1.46
N ASN A 181 -22.33 11.24 0.81
CA ASN A 181 -22.30 12.67 0.50
C ASN A 181 -22.85 12.98 -0.89
N GLY A 182 -23.75 12.15 -1.44
CA GLY A 182 -24.49 12.43 -2.68
C GLY A 182 -23.67 12.49 -3.98
N ALA A 183 -22.34 12.36 -3.93
CA ALA A 183 -21.50 12.29 -5.12
C ALA A 183 -21.63 10.91 -5.78
N THR A 184 -22.37 10.87 -6.88
CA THR A 184 -22.57 9.67 -7.70
C THR A 184 -21.42 9.54 -8.72
N GLY A 185 -20.85 8.35 -8.85
CA GLY A 185 -19.87 8.02 -9.90
C GLY A 185 -18.41 7.87 -9.46
N LEU A 186 -18.06 8.12 -8.19
CA LEU A 186 -16.72 7.82 -7.67
C LEU A 186 -16.54 6.30 -7.43
N LEU A 187 -15.29 5.84 -7.49
CA LEU A 187 -14.93 4.45 -7.18
C LEU A 187 -15.11 4.21 -5.69
N ASP A 188 -16.09 3.39 -5.33
CA ASP A 188 -16.35 2.90 -3.96
C ASP A 188 -15.61 1.57 -3.71
N LYS A 189 -15.61 1.12 -2.45
CA LYS A 189 -15.01 -0.17 -2.07
C LYS A 189 -15.63 -1.33 -2.84
N GLU A 190 -16.94 -1.36 -3.02
CA GLU A 190 -17.63 -2.51 -3.64
C GLU A 190 -17.21 -2.67 -5.10
N LYS A 191 -17.28 -1.61 -5.91
CA LYS A 191 -16.80 -1.60 -7.30
C LYS A 191 -15.32 -1.92 -7.40
N PHE A 192 -14.50 -1.40 -6.49
CA PHE A 192 -13.08 -1.74 -6.44
C PHE A 192 -12.88 -3.24 -6.19
N MET A 193 -13.53 -3.79 -5.17
CA MET A 193 -13.43 -5.20 -4.81
C MET A 193 -13.95 -6.12 -5.92
N ASP A 194 -15.09 -5.80 -6.52
CA ASP A 194 -15.64 -6.52 -7.68
C ASP A 194 -14.65 -6.57 -8.84
N HIS A 195 -13.96 -5.46 -9.10
CA HIS A 195 -12.92 -5.41 -10.12
C HIS A 195 -11.74 -6.33 -9.77
N ILE A 196 -11.28 -6.31 -8.52
CA ILE A 196 -10.20 -7.19 -8.05
C ILE A 196 -10.62 -8.66 -8.11
N HIS A 197 -11.83 -9.02 -7.71
CA HIS A 197 -12.33 -10.39 -7.78
C HIS A 197 -12.47 -10.89 -9.22
N LYS A 198 -12.98 -10.05 -10.13
CA LYS A 198 -13.00 -10.35 -11.58
C LYS A 198 -11.59 -10.60 -12.13
N ILE A 199 -10.60 -9.83 -11.67
CA ILE A 199 -9.19 -10.02 -12.04
C ILE A 199 -8.61 -11.33 -11.49
N ARG A 200 -9.04 -11.79 -10.30
CA ARG A 200 -8.57 -13.04 -9.68
C ARG A 200 -9.19 -14.32 -10.28
N GLN A 201 -10.41 -14.23 -10.80
CA GLN A 201 -11.13 -15.37 -11.37
C GLN A 201 -10.76 -15.67 -12.84
N GLN A 202 -10.01 -14.77 -13.50
CA GLN A 202 -9.55 -14.88 -14.90
C GLN A 202 -8.06 -15.18 -15.01
#